data_AF-A0A2N0NDI8-F1
#
_entry.id   AF-A0A2N0NDI8-F1
#
_cell.length_a   1.000
_cell.length_b   1.000
_cell.length_c   1.000
_cell.angle_alpha   90.00
_cell.angle_beta   90.00
_cell.angle_gamma   90.00
#
_symmetry.space_group_name_H-M   'P 1'
#
loop_
_entity.id
_entity.type
_entity.pdbx_description
1 polymer ?
#
loop_
_entity_poly.entity_id
_entity_poly.type
_entity_poly.pdbx_seq_one_letter_code
_entity_poly.pdbx_strand_id
1 'polypeptide(L)'
;STLEQKSIPDFYFELLFIISIIFGSIFLIFEIRYCLWDYKIYFNDIWNLFGSIFWLINKSQPHWLAAISIIILSFKFLLFFRVFESFGIYFAIIIGVAKKVFPFLVVLFFIVFGYAQAFFIVLRSNNINDDNDPRNVATKYDFVNPDGTISNTTTIIQDPDSNTNLFNWFPTSLLAVYNFLNGDSGSLSSFTY
;
A
#
# COMPACT_ATOMS: atom_id res chain seq x y z
N SER A 1 11.78 -27.79 -20.36
CA SER A 1 12.46 -28.22 -19.13
C SER A 1 11.79 -27.58 -17.93
N THR A 2 10.89 -28.31 -17.29
CA THR A 2 10.24 -27.92 -16.04
C THR A 2 11.26 -28.07 -14.92
N LEU A 3 11.70 -26.96 -14.34
CA LEU A 3 12.52 -26.96 -13.13
C LEU A 3 11.71 -27.67 -12.03
N GLU A 4 12.21 -28.79 -11.53
CA GLU A 4 11.65 -29.47 -10.37
C GLU A 4 11.65 -28.49 -9.18
N GLN A 5 10.46 -28.04 -8.80
CA GLN A 5 10.26 -27.29 -7.57
C GLN A 5 10.48 -28.27 -6.42
N LYS A 6 11.71 -28.25 -5.86
CA LYS A 6 12.07 -29.00 -4.66
C LYS A 6 11.23 -28.46 -3.50
N SER A 7 10.07 -29.05 -3.27
CA SER A 7 9.18 -28.70 -2.17
C SER A 7 9.93 -28.91 -0.85
N ILE A 8 10.02 -27.86 -0.05
CA ILE A 8 10.54 -27.96 1.30
C ILE A 8 9.62 -28.93 2.06
N PRO A 9 10.15 -29.96 2.75
CA PRO A 9 9.32 -30.94 3.45
C PRO A 9 8.42 -30.28 4.49
N ASP A 10 7.14 -30.69 4.56
CA ASP A 10 6.11 -30.13 5.45
C ASP A 10 6.55 -30.01 6.92
N PHE A 11 7.41 -30.93 7.37
CA PHE A 11 8.03 -30.90 8.70
C PHE A 11 8.77 -29.59 9.01
N TYR A 12 9.50 -29.03 8.03
CA TYR A 12 10.22 -27.77 8.24
C TYR A 12 9.26 -26.59 8.39
N PHE A 13 8.13 -26.59 7.68
CA PHE A 13 7.11 -25.55 7.83
C PHE A 13 6.47 -25.60 9.22
N GLU A 14 6.14 -26.79 9.71
CA GLU A 14 5.59 -26.97 11.05
C GLU A 14 6.58 -26.52 12.13
N LEU A 15 7.86 -26.88 11.98
CA LEU A 15 8.92 -26.47 12.89
C LEU A 15 9.16 -24.96 12.88
N LEU A 16 9.20 -24.32 11.70
CA LEU A 16 9.32 -22.87 11.58
C LEU A 16 8.12 -22.14 12.19
N PHE A 17 6.92 -22.70 12.03
CA PHE A 17 5.71 -22.15 12.63
C PHE A 17 5.76 -22.20 14.16
N ILE A 18 6.19 -23.32 14.75
CA ILE A 18 6.37 -23.47 16.20
C ILE A 18 7.41 -22.47 16.74
N ILE A 19 8.55 -22.33 16.06
CA ILE A 19 9.59 -21.35 16.44
C ILE A 19 9.02 -19.93 16.39
N SER A 20 8.25 -19.60 15.36
CA SER A 20 7.61 -18.29 15.22
C SER A 20 6.63 -17.99 16.36
N ILE A 21 5.83 -18.98 16.79
CA ILE A 21 4.90 -18.83 17.92
C ILE A 21 5.65 -18.60 19.24
N ILE A 22 6.70 -19.38 19.50
CA ILE A 22 7.49 -19.25 20.74
C ILE A 22 8.13 -17.87 20.80
N PHE A 23 8.73 -17.45 19.69
CA PHE A 23 9.39 -16.17 19.57
C PHE A 23 8.39 -15.01 19.74
N GLY A 24 7.23 -15.08 19.06
CA GLY A 24 6.15 -14.10 19.24
C GLY A 24 5.62 -14.02 20.67
N SER A 25 5.51 -15.17 21.35
CA SER A 25 5.03 -15.24 22.74
C SER A 25 6.00 -14.60 23.74
N ILE A 26 7.30 -14.80 23.56
CA ILE A 26 8.35 -14.18 24.41
C ILE A 26 8.27 -12.65 24.28
N PHE A 27 8.09 -12.13 23.07
CA PHE A 27 7.95 -10.69 22.83
C PHE A 27 6.72 -10.09 23.50
N LEU A 28 5.58 -10.78 23.39
CA LEU A 28 4.32 -10.35 24.01
C LEU A 28 4.48 -10.29 25.54
N ILE A 29 5.18 -11.24 26.15
CA ILE A 29 5.47 -11.23 27.60
C ILE A 29 6.32 -10.01 28.00
N PHE A 30 7.36 -9.67 27.23
CA PHE A 30 8.15 -8.47 27.50
C PHE A 30 7.33 -7.18 27.40
N GLU A 31 6.43 -7.10 26.41
CA GLU A 31 5.57 -5.95 26.20
C GLU A 31 4.51 -5.80 27.33
N ILE A 32 3.90 -6.90 27.77
CA ILE A 32 3.00 -6.91 28.94
C ILE A 32 3.74 -6.45 30.19
N ARG A 33 4.96 -6.94 30.44
CA ARG A 33 5.75 -6.53 31.60
C ARG A 33 6.06 -5.03 31.58
N TYR A 34 6.40 -4.49 30.42
CA TYR A 34 6.67 -3.07 30.25
C TYR A 34 5.40 -2.23 30.46
N CYS A 35 4.25 -2.68 29.95
CA CYS A 35 2.94 -2.06 30.19
C CYS A 35 2.55 -2.04 31.67
N LEU A 36 2.84 -3.11 32.43
CA LEU A 36 2.52 -3.21 33.85
C LEU A 36 3.45 -2.39 34.74
N TRP A 37 4.73 -2.21 34.36
CA TRP A 37 5.71 -1.48 35.16
C TRP A 37 5.44 0.03 35.18
N ASP A 38 5.16 0.63 34.03
CA ASP A 38 4.85 2.06 33.94
C ASP A 38 3.77 2.35 32.88
N TYR A 39 2.52 2.14 33.27
CA TYR A 39 1.38 2.29 32.36
C TYR A 39 1.26 3.72 31.81
N LYS A 40 1.60 4.77 32.57
CA LYS A 40 1.45 6.15 32.11
C LYS A 40 2.43 6.47 31.00
N ILE A 41 3.69 6.06 31.14
CA ILE A 41 4.70 6.24 30.09
C ILE A 41 4.40 5.33 28.90
N TYR A 42 3.95 4.11 29.16
CA TYR A 42 3.62 3.13 28.12
C TYR A 42 2.53 3.60 27.16
N PHE A 43 1.41 4.11 27.68
CA PHE A 43 0.28 4.61 26.88
C PHE A 43 0.54 5.98 26.22
N ASN A 44 1.57 6.70 26.65
CA ASN A 44 1.96 7.97 26.02
C ASN A 44 2.85 7.77 24.77
N ASP A 45 3.41 6.57 24.60
CA ASP A 45 4.19 6.23 23.42
C ASP A 45 3.27 5.76 22.27
N ILE A 46 3.23 6.55 21.20
CA ILE A 46 2.45 6.29 19.98
C ILE A 46 2.70 4.86 19.47
N TRP A 47 3.93 4.35 19.58
CA TRP A 47 4.28 3.02 19.08
C TRP A 47 3.64 1.87 19.87
N ASN A 48 3.30 2.07 21.14
CA ASN A 48 2.68 1.05 21.99
C ASN A 48 1.16 1.01 21.85
N LEU A 49 0.54 2.15 21.54
CA LEU A 49 -0.90 2.23 21.29
C LEU A 49 -1.32 1.42 20.05
N PHE A 50 -0.54 1.48 18.97
CA PHE A 50 -0.88 0.84 17.69
C PHE A 50 -0.60 -0.66 17.63
N GLY A 51 0.40 -1.17 18.38
CA GLY A 51 0.89 -2.54 18.20
C GLY A 51 0.12 -3.64 18.95
N SER A 52 -0.36 -3.35 20.16
CA SER A 52 -0.79 -4.39 21.12
C SER A 52 -2.09 -4.05 21.84
N ILE A 53 -2.30 -2.77 22.19
CA ILE A 53 -3.49 -2.31 22.91
C ILE A 53 -4.74 -2.25 22.02
N PHE A 54 -4.61 -1.72 20.80
CA PHE A 54 -5.75 -1.65 19.86
C PHE A 54 -6.32 -3.04 19.58
N TRP A 55 -5.44 -4.06 19.52
CA TRP A 55 -5.78 -5.46 19.38
C TRP A 55 -6.60 -6.00 20.57
N LEU A 56 -6.23 -5.63 21.80
CA LEU A 56 -6.84 -6.13 23.04
C LEU A 56 -8.19 -5.46 23.38
N ILE A 57 -8.42 -4.23 22.93
CA ILE A 57 -9.62 -3.44 23.25
C ILE A 57 -10.81 -3.77 22.34
N ASN A 58 -10.58 -4.02 21.04
CA ASN A 58 -11.66 -4.18 20.07
C ASN A 58 -11.96 -5.66 19.77
N LYS A 59 -13.04 -6.19 20.33
CA LYS A 59 -13.50 -7.59 20.09
C LYS A 59 -13.92 -7.88 18.65
N SER A 60 -14.11 -6.86 17.82
CA SER A 60 -14.55 -6.99 16.42
C SER A 60 -13.72 -6.07 15.53
N GLN A 61 -12.45 -6.42 15.30
CA GLN A 61 -11.59 -5.64 14.41
C GLN A 61 -11.82 -6.00 12.94
N PRO A 62 -11.82 -5.00 12.04
CA PRO A 62 -11.79 -5.27 10.62
C PRO A 62 -10.43 -5.88 10.23
N HIS A 63 -10.44 -6.84 9.30
CA HIS A 63 -9.26 -7.63 8.94
C HIS A 63 -8.04 -6.79 8.51
N TRP A 64 -8.25 -5.64 7.87
CA TRP A 64 -7.17 -4.75 7.44
C TRP A 64 -6.39 -4.13 8.62
N LEU A 65 -7.05 -3.80 9.73
CA LEU A 65 -6.38 -3.27 10.93
C LEU A 65 -5.54 -4.35 11.61
N ALA A 66 -6.00 -5.60 11.60
CA ALA A 66 -5.21 -6.73 12.10
C ALA A 66 -3.92 -6.92 11.29
N ALA A 67 -4.01 -6.82 9.95
CA ALA A 67 -2.84 -6.88 9.08
C ALA A 67 -1.83 -5.75 9.37
N ILE A 68 -2.31 -4.51 9.52
CA ILE A 68 -1.47 -3.36 9.90
C ILE A 68 -0.80 -3.59 11.26
N SER A 69 -1.53 -4.10 12.24
CA SER A 69 -1.01 -4.40 13.57
C SER A 69 0.14 -5.43 13.51
N ILE A 70 -0.02 -6.49 12.71
CA ILE A 70 1.02 -7.50 12.50
C ILE A 70 2.27 -6.87 11.86
N ILE A 71 2.10 -6.02 10.84
CA ILE A 71 3.23 -5.32 10.19
C ILE A 71 3.98 -4.44 11.19
N ILE A 72 3.26 -3.66 12.01
CA ILE A 72 3.86 -2.78 13.02
C ILE A 72 4.61 -3.61 14.07
N LEU A 73 4.03 -4.73 14.52
CA LEU A 73 4.67 -5.64 15.47
C LEU A 73 5.94 -6.27 14.88
N SER A 74 5.91 -6.72 13.62
CA SER A 74 7.08 -7.23 12.92
C SER A 74 8.18 -6.16 12.78
N PHE A 75 7.82 -4.90 12.52
CA PHE A 75 8.79 -3.80 12.47
C PHE A 75 9.39 -3.49 13.85
N LYS A 76 8.59 -3.50 14.92
CA LYS A 76 9.07 -3.40 16.31
C LYS A 76 10.04 -4.53 16.65
N PHE A 77 9.74 -5.74 16.21
CA PHE A 77 10.65 -6.87 16.36
C PHE A 77 11.98 -6.61 15.64
N LEU A 78 11.97 -6.11 14.40
CA LEU A 78 13.21 -5.76 13.69
C LEU A 78 14.05 -4.76 14.49
N LEU A 79 13.43 -3.76 15.11
CA LEU A 79 14.14 -2.77 15.94
C LEU A 79 14.81 -3.37 17.19
N PHE A 80 14.36 -4.53 17.69
CA PHE A 80 15.04 -5.24 18.79
C PHE A 80 16.46 -5.65 18.41
N PHE A 81 16.70 -5.99 17.13
CA PHE A 81 18.04 -6.39 16.68
C PHE A 81 19.07 -5.26 16.78
N ARG A 82 18.65 -4.00 16.93
CA ARG A 82 19.55 -2.87 17.16
C ARG A 82 20.45 -3.04 18.39
N VAL A 83 20.03 -3.84 19.38
CA VAL A 83 20.81 -4.10 20.60
C VAL A 83 22.06 -4.95 20.32
N PHE A 84 22.04 -5.79 19.30
CA PHE A 84 23.20 -6.60 18.92
C PHE A 84 24.17 -5.80 18.06
N GLU A 85 25.45 -5.83 18.41
CA GLU A 85 26.50 -5.04 17.73
C GLU A 85 26.54 -5.27 16.21
N SER A 86 26.48 -6.54 15.78
CA SER A 86 26.51 -6.90 14.35
C SER A 86 25.36 -6.32 13.54
N PHE A 87 24.18 -6.16 14.13
CA PHE A 87 23.00 -5.61 13.47
C PHE A 87 22.83 -4.11 13.69
N GLY A 88 23.24 -3.60 14.86
CA GLY A 88 23.11 -2.21 15.28
C GLY A 88 23.80 -1.22 14.34
N ILE A 89 24.94 -1.60 13.75
CA ILE A 89 25.66 -0.78 12.75
C ILE A 89 24.76 -0.54 11.52
N TYR A 90 24.12 -1.58 10.99
CA TYR A 90 23.22 -1.45 9.84
C TYR A 90 22.00 -0.57 10.16
N PHE A 91 21.39 -0.77 11.34
CA PHE A 91 20.29 0.09 11.79
C PHE A 91 20.71 1.56 11.91
N ALA A 92 21.90 1.84 12.45
CA ALA A 92 22.42 3.20 12.56
C ALA A 92 22.61 3.86 11.19
N ILE A 93 23.10 3.11 10.19
CA ILE A 93 23.22 3.59 8.80
C ILE A 93 21.84 3.87 8.20
N ILE A 94 20.90 2.92 8.31
CA ILE A 94 19.53 3.08 7.76
C ILE A 94 18.84 4.31 8.36
N ILE A 95 18.90 4.47 9.69
CA ILE A 95 18.32 5.63 10.39
C ILE A 95 19.04 6.92 10.00
N GLY A 96 20.37 6.87 9.83
CA GLY A 96 21.17 8.01 9.37
C GLY A 96 20.76 8.49 7.98
N VAL A 97 20.59 7.57 7.04
CA VAL A 97 20.12 7.86 5.68
C VAL A 97 18.67 8.36 5.71
N ALA A 98 17.78 7.70 6.44
CA ALA A 98 16.38 8.10 6.54
C ALA A 98 16.21 9.55 7.01
N LYS A 99 17.00 10.00 8.01
CA LYS A 99 17.00 11.40 8.47
C LYS A 99 17.42 12.40 7.38
N LYS A 100 18.33 11.99 6.48
CA LYS A 100 18.77 12.84 5.37
C LYS A 100 17.77 12.86 4.22
N VAL A 101 17.05 11.77 3.98
CA VAL A 101 16.02 11.64 2.92
C VAL A 101 14.67 12.22 3.36
N PHE A 102 14.39 12.30 4.65
CA PHE A 102 13.09 12.75 5.17
C PHE A 102 12.62 14.12 4.64
N PRO A 103 13.46 15.18 4.54
CA PRO A 103 13.04 16.45 3.97
C PRO A 103 12.60 16.34 2.51
N PHE A 104 13.29 15.49 1.73
CA PHE A 104 12.92 15.22 0.34
C PHE A 104 11.55 14.53 0.25
N LEU A 105 11.26 13.57 1.14
CA LEU A 105 9.95 12.90 1.20
C LEU A 105 8.81 13.89 1.49
N VAL A 106 9.04 14.89 2.35
CA VAL A 106 8.05 15.94 2.64
C VAL A 106 7.77 16.78 1.40
N VAL A 107 8.81 17.18 0.66
CA VAL A 107 8.64 17.92 -0.60
C VAL A 107 7.88 17.06 -1.62
N LEU A 108 8.26 15.79 -1.77
CA LEU A 108 7.58 14.84 -2.66
C LEU A 108 6.10 14.69 -2.30
N PHE A 109 5.76 14.63 -1.01
CA PHE A 109 4.37 14.59 -0.55
C PHE A 109 3.57 15.80 -1.02
N PHE A 110 4.12 17.01 -0.87
CA PHE A 110 3.46 18.23 -1.36
C PHE A 110 3.31 18.27 -2.89
N ILE A 111 4.29 17.74 -3.62
CA ILE A 111 4.20 17.60 -5.08
C ILE A 111 3.03 16.67 -5.43
N VAL A 112 3.02 15.44 -4.92
CA VAL A 112 1.95 14.47 -5.19
C VAL A 112 0.59 15.04 -4.81
N PHE A 113 0.48 15.65 -3.63
CA PHE A 113 -0.77 16.22 -3.15
C PHE A 113 -1.25 17.40 -4.02
N GLY A 114 -0.35 18.31 -4.39
CA GLY A 114 -0.67 19.46 -5.25
C GLY A 114 -1.13 19.04 -6.65
N TYR A 115 -0.40 18.12 -7.29
CA TYR A 115 -0.80 17.58 -8.59
C TYR A 115 -2.11 16.77 -8.52
N ALA A 116 -2.29 15.95 -7.48
CA ALA A 116 -3.52 15.18 -7.29
C ALA A 116 -4.75 16.07 -7.12
N GLN A 117 -4.62 17.20 -6.40
CA GLN A 117 -5.66 18.22 -6.28
C GLN A 117 -5.93 18.89 -7.62
N ALA A 118 -4.88 19.33 -8.34
CA ALA A 118 -5.04 19.99 -9.64
C ALA A 118 -5.73 19.08 -10.66
N PHE A 119 -5.27 17.83 -10.80
CA PHE A 119 -5.89 16.86 -11.71
C PHE A 119 -7.28 16.45 -11.26
N PHE A 120 -7.55 16.33 -9.97
CA PHE A 120 -8.91 16.10 -9.48
C PHE A 120 -9.86 17.25 -9.86
N ILE A 121 -9.42 18.50 -9.87
CA ILE A 121 -10.27 19.62 -10.28
C ILE A 121 -10.47 19.63 -11.80
N VAL A 122 -9.42 19.35 -12.58
CA VAL A 122 -9.42 19.47 -14.05
C VAL A 122 -10.05 18.25 -14.75
N LEU A 123 -9.74 17.03 -14.30
CA LEU A 123 -10.10 15.77 -14.96
C LEU A 123 -11.31 15.07 -14.36
N ARG A 124 -11.92 15.65 -13.32
CA ARG A 124 -13.19 15.16 -12.79
C ARG A 124 -14.32 15.55 -13.74
N SER A 125 -15.21 14.59 -13.99
CA SER A 125 -16.44 14.83 -14.72
C SER A 125 -17.40 15.69 -13.89
N ASN A 126 -17.84 16.82 -14.42
CA ASN A 126 -18.77 17.73 -13.77
C ASN A 126 -20.18 17.68 -14.41
N ASN A 127 -20.31 17.16 -15.63
CA ASN A 127 -21.58 17.03 -16.33
C ASN A 127 -21.67 15.71 -17.12
N ILE A 128 -22.88 15.24 -17.36
CA ILE A 128 -23.15 14.06 -18.18
C ILE A 128 -22.74 14.39 -19.63
N ASN A 129 -21.89 13.54 -20.20
CA ASN A 129 -21.25 13.67 -21.52
C ASN A 129 -20.24 14.84 -21.66
N ASP A 130 -19.61 15.28 -20.57
CA ASP A 130 -18.40 16.11 -20.71
C ASP A 130 -17.19 15.31 -21.22
N ASP A 131 -16.12 15.97 -21.66
CA ASP A 131 -14.93 15.29 -22.22
C ASP A 131 -14.31 14.29 -21.22
N ASN A 132 -14.49 14.55 -19.93
CA ASN A 132 -13.99 13.72 -18.82
C ASN A 132 -15.00 12.66 -18.33
N ASP A 133 -16.17 12.56 -18.96
CA ASP A 133 -17.21 11.59 -18.62
C ASP A 133 -16.60 10.18 -18.72
N PRO A 134 -16.76 9.31 -17.70
CA PRO A 134 -16.23 7.95 -17.73
C PRO A 134 -16.54 7.18 -19.02
N ARG A 135 -17.68 7.44 -19.68
CA ARG A 135 -18.05 6.82 -20.96
C ARG A 135 -17.19 7.28 -22.13
N ASN A 136 -16.67 8.51 -22.08
CA ASN A 136 -15.85 9.09 -23.13
C ASN A 136 -14.39 8.64 -23.04
N VAL A 137 -13.89 8.41 -21.82
CA VAL A 137 -12.55 7.89 -21.53
C VAL A 137 -12.48 6.36 -21.40
N ALA A 138 -13.62 5.66 -21.48
CA ALA A 138 -13.68 4.21 -21.46
C ALA A 138 -12.98 3.58 -22.68
N THR A 139 -12.45 2.38 -22.49
CA THR A 139 -11.83 1.59 -23.55
C THR A 139 -12.83 1.34 -24.68
N LYS A 140 -12.41 1.64 -25.91
CA LYS A 140 -13.19 1.42 -27.12
C LYS A 140 -12.62 0.22 -27.87
N TYR A 141 -13.50 -0.67 -28.31
CA TYR A 141 -13.14 -1.83 -29.11
C TYR A 141 -13.72 -1.67 -30.52
N ASP A 142 -12.84 -1.73 -31.51
CA ASP A 142 -13.24 -1.76 -32.90
C ASP A 142 -13.59 -3.20 -33.32
N PHE A 143 -14.68 -3.35 -34.08
CA PHE A 143 -15.01 -4.63 -34.65
C PHE A 143 -14.08 -4.97 -35.81
N VAL A 144 -13.40 -6.11 -35.71
CA VAL A 144 -12.58 -6.68 -36.78
C VAL A 144 -13.42 -7.72 -37.52
N ASN A 145 -13.66 -7.47 -38.80
CA ASN A 145 -14.40 -8.37 -39.67
C ASN A 145 -13.58 -9.65 -39.96
N PRO A 146 -14.23 -10.76 -40.38
CA PRO A 146 -13.53 -12.01 -40.72
C PRO A 146 -12.51 -11.89 -41.86
N ASP A 147 -12.63 -10.85 -42.69
CA ASP A 147 -11.72 -10.51 -43.78
C ASP A 147 -10.50 -9.67 -43.32
N GLY A 148 -10.38 -9.40 -42.01
CA GLY A 148 -9.31 -8.61 -41.41
C GLY A 148 -9.49 -7.10 -41.54
N THR A 149 -10.61 -6.62 -42.10
CA THR A 149 -10.90 -5.19 -42.18
C THR A 149 -11.48 -4.67 -40.86
N ILE A 150 -11.06 -3.46 -40.46
CA ILE A 150 -11.59 -2.79 -39.26
C ILE A 150 -12.83 -1.99 -39.68
N SER A 151 -13.98 -2.34 -39.11
CA SER A 151 -15.24 -1.63 -39.39
C SER A 151 -15.37 -0.42 -38.47
N ASN A 152 -14.97 0.76 -38.95
CA ASN A 152 -15.03 2.02 -38.19
C ASN A 152 -16.46 2.49 -37.84
N THR A 153 -17.50 1.80 -38.32
CA THR A 153 -18.91 2.19 -38.15
C THR A 153 -19.53 1.66 -36.86
N THR A 154 -18.92 0.66 -36.23
CA THR A 154 -19.41 0.06 -34.99
C THR A 154 -18.26 -0.05 -34.00
N THR A 155 -18.26 0.80 -32.98
CA THR A 155 -17.31 0.74 -31.85
C THR A 155 -18.07 0.31 -30.61
N ILE A 156 -17.64 -0.76 -29.93
CA ILE A 156 -18.20 -1.12 -28.62
C ILE A 156 -17.44 -0.34 -27.56
N ILE A 157 -18.17 0.36 -26.70
CA ILE A 157 -17.62 1.05 -25.53
C ILE A 157 -17.80 0.12 -24.33
N GLN A 158 -16.73 -0.09 -23.57
CA GLN A 158 -16.82 -0.80 -22.30
C GLN A 158 -17.65 0.01 -21.30
N ASP A 159 -18.55 -0.66 -20.56
CA ASP A 159 -19.27 0.01 -19.48
C ASP A 159 -18.27 0.54 -18.44
N PRO A 160 -18.29 1.85 -18.12
CA PRO A 160 -17.29 2.44 -17.24
C PRO A 160 -17.48 1.95 -15.80
N ASP A 161 -16.36 1.69 -15.15
CA ASP A 161 -16.27 1.35 -13.74
C ASP A 161 -15.61 2.47 -12.92
N SER A 162 -15.40 2.24 -11.62
CA SER A 162 -14.73 3.19 -10.74
C SER A 162 -13.26 3.46 -11.08
N ASN A 163 -12.64 2.61 -11.90
CA ASN A 163 -11.23 2.71 -12.28
C ASN A 163 -11.04 3.33 -13.66
N THR A 164 -12.11 3.54 -14.42
CA THR A 164 -12.05 4.08 -15.78
C THR A 164 -11.59 5.54 -15.78
N ASN A 165 -12.10 6.37 -14.85
CA ASN A 165 -11.56 7.70 -14.57
C ASN A 165 -11.12 7.80 -13.11
N LEU A 166 -9.84 7.54 -12.84
CA LEU A 166 -9.26 7.61 -11.49
C LEU A 166 -9.33 9.02 -10.88
N PHE A 167 -9.46 10.07 -11.69
CA PHE A 167 -9.52 11.45 -11.22
C PHE A 167 -10.92 11.88 -10.76
N ASN A 168 -11.92 11.02 -10.87
CA ASN A 168 -13.28 11.33 -10.42
C ASN A 168 -13.43 11.34 -8.89
N TRP A 169 -12.53 10.66 -8.17
CA TRP A 169 -12.48 10.63 -6.71
C TRP A 169 -11.08 11.00 -6.19
N PHE A 170 -11.01 11.80 -5.12
CA PHE A 170 -9.74 12.38 -4.69
C PHE A 170 -8.69 11.35 -4.20
N PRO A 171 -9.04 10.33 -3.40
CA PRO A 171 -8.08 9.28 -3.05
C PRO A 171 -7.55 8.49 -4.24
N THR A 172 -8.36 8.23 -5.27
CA THR A 172 -7.90 7.56 -6.49
C THR A 172 -7.06 8.49 -7.38
N SER A 173 -7.30 9.80 -7.35
CA SER A 173 -6.42 10.77 -8.04
C SER A 173 -5.05 10.83 -7.39
N LEU A 174 -4.97 10.72 -6.05
CA LEU A 174 -3.70 10.63 -5.32
C LEU A 174 -2.90 9.39 -5.75
N LEU A 175 -3.57 8.24 -5.88
CA LEU A 175 -2.96 7.00 -6.36
C LEU A 175 -2.50 7.13 -7.81
N ALA A 176 -3.31 7.72 -8.69
CA ALA A 176 -2.97 7.94 -10.09
C ALA A 176 -1.71 8.81 -10.27
N VAL A 177 -1.60 9.93 -9.52
CA VAL A 177 -0.40 10.78 -9.55
C VAL A 177 0.82 10.07 -8.98
N TYR A 178 0.65 9.29 -7.91
CA TYR A 178 1.72 8.48 -7.37
C TYR A 178 2.24 7.44 -8.38
N ASN A 179 1.34 6.73 -9.08
CA ASN A 179 1.70 5.77 -10.12
C ASN A 179 2.39 6.45 -11.30
N PHE A 180 1.91 7.63 -11.70
CA PHE A 180 2.53 8.45 -12.75
C PHE A 180 3.97 8.82 -12.42
N LEU A 181 4.26 9.24 -11.18
CA LEU A 181 5.64 9.53 -10.75
C LEU A 181 6.55 8.29 -10.72
N ASN A 182 5.98 7.09 -10.56
CA ASN A 182 6.69 5.82 -10.64
C ASN A 182 6.82 5.29 -12.08
N GLY A 183 6.33 6.03 -13.08
CA GLY A 183 6.44 5.70 -14.50
C GLY A 183 5.23 5.00 -15.11
N ASP A 184 4.15 4.80 -14.35
CA ASP A 184 2.89 4.27 -14.88
C ASP A 184 1.94 5.41 -15.24
N SER A 185 1.89 5.74 -16.53
CA SER A 185 1.01 6.78 -17.08
C SER A 185 -0.35 6.25 -17.56
N GLY A 186 -0.73 5.00 -17.24
CA GLY A 186 -1.95 4.38 -17.72
C GLY A 186 -3.23 5.14 -17.34
N SER A 187 -3.23 5.83 -16.20
CA SER A 187 -4.35 6.66 -15.77
C SER A 187 -4.56 7.92 -16.62
N LEU A 188 -3.51 8.39 -17.31
CA LEU A 188 -3.56 9.60 -18.16
C LEU A 188 -3.70 9.25 -19.64
N SER A 189 -3.35 8.02 -20.05
CA SER A 189 -3.42 7.60 -21.46
C SER A 189 -4.83 7.54 -22.04
N SER A 190 -5.86 7.51 -21.19
CA SER A 190 -7.26 7.55 -21.60
C SER A 190 -7.74 8.94 -22.03
N PHE A 191 -6.98 9.99 -21.68
CA PHE A 191 -7.29 11.36 -22.07
C PHE A 191 -6.59 11.70 -23.39
N THR A 192 -7.32 12.33 -24.30
CA THR A 192 -6.80 12.84 -25.57
C THR A 192 -6.49 14.32 -25.43
N TYR A 193 -5.35 14.77 -25.98
CA TYR A 193 -4.83 16.14 -25.89
C TYR A 193 -5.04 16.91 -27.19
#